data_AF-A0AA88WT19-F1
#
_entry.id   AF-A0AA88WT19-F1
#
_cell.length_a   1.000
_cell.length_b   1.000
_cell.length_c   1.000
_cell.angle_alpha   90.00
_cell.angle_beta   90.00
_cell.angle_gamma   90.00
#
_symmetry.space_group_name_H-M   'P 1'
#
loop_
_entity.id
_entity.type
_entity.pdbx_description
1 polymer ?
#
loop_
_entity_poly.entity_id
_entity_poly.type
_entity_poly.pdbx_seq_one_letter_code
_entity_poly.pdbx_strand_id
1 'polypeptide(L)'
;MTRQNLTILMLNAFRTWRKQLLAAMGARRVDALCLRVLLSHKILEGTEKYKVLLKFVESCVKTLENEVGNLDLASTEMDRLIVNRLSCCTKVQQLCTSAVEAFDSMPSDRCSNYMDKKDHRRLPKVGDVNLI
;
A
#
# COMPACT_ATOMS: atom_id res chain seq x y z
N MET A 1 5.81 31.03 -7.81
CA MET A 1 5.00 30.14 -6.95
C MET A 1 5.19 30.54 -5.50
N THR A 2 4.14 31.00 -4.82
CA THR A 2 4.19 31.38 -3.39
C THR A 2 4.35 30.13 -2.51
N ARG A 3 4.99 30.26 -1.35
CA ARG A 3 5.19 29.16 -0.37
C ARG A 3 3.89 28.40 -0.06
N GLN A 4 2.74 29.10 -0.03
CA GLN A 4 1.41 28.53 0.20
C GLN A 4 0.94 27.60 -0.93
N ASN A 5 1.24 27.93 -2.19
CA ASN A 5 0.89 27.06 -3.33
C ASN A 5 1.71 25.76 -3.32
N LEU A 6 2.94 25.81 -2.81
CA LEU A 6 3.80 24.64 -2.66
C LEU A 6 3.31 23.70 -1.54
N THR A 7 2.84 24.24 -0.41
CA THR A 7 2.26 23.44 0.68
C THR A 7 0.94 22.80 0.30
N ILE A 8 0.06 23.51 -0.42
CA ILE A 8 -1.21 22.95 -0.92
C ILE A 8 -0.94 21.79 -1.89
N LEU A 9 0.01 21.96 -2.81
CA LEU A 9 0.39 20.91 -3.76
C LEU A 9 0.94 19.67 -3.03
N MET A 10 1.81 19.85 -2.03
CA MET A 10 2.31 18.75 -1.22
C MET A 10 1.21 18.03 -0.43
N LEU A 11 0.30 18.76 0.22
CA LEU A 11 -0.83 18.17 0.95
C LEU A 11 -1.71 17.29 0.05
N ASN A 12 -2.00 17.74 -1.17
CA ASN A 12 -2.79 16.98 -2.13
C ASN A 12 -2.08 15.71 -2.62
N ALA A 13 -0.76 15.77 -2.79
CA ALA A 13 0.06 14.60 -3.13
C ALA A 13 -0.02 13.52 -2.03
N PHE A 14 0.10 13.90 -0.76
CA PHE A 14 0.02 12.96 0.36
C PHE A 14 -1.39 12.38 0.58
N ARG A 15 -2.44 13.17 0.33
CA ARG A 15 -3.82 12.66 0.31
C ARG A 15 -4.00 11.59 -0.77
N THR A 16 -3.43 11.83 -1.94
CA THR A 16 -3.48 10.88 -3.06
C THR A 16 -2.67 9.62 -2.75
N TRP A 17 -1.48 9.78 -2.17
CA TRP A 17 -0.63 8.68 -1.72
C TRP A 17 -1.35 7.73 -0.77
N ARG A 18 -2.00 8.26 0.28
CA ARG A 18 -2.77 7.45 1.24
C ARG A 18 -3.87 6.66 0.55
N LYS A 19 -4.62 7.31 -0.36
CA LYS A 19 -5.67 6.65 -1.14
C LYS A 19 -5.13 5.52 -2.03
N GLN A 20 -3.97 5.72 -2.66
CA GLN A 20 -3.32 4.67 -3.46
C GLN A 20 -2.94 3.46 -2.60
N LEU A 21 -2.39 3.69 -1.41
CA LEU A 21 -2.00 2.61 -0.50
C LEU A 21 -3.19 1.82 0.02
N LEU A 22 -4.30 2.50 0.38
CA LEU A 22 -5.55 1.84 0.75
C LEU A 22 -6.13 1.02 -0.41
N ALA A 23 -6.10 1.56 -1.63
CA ALA A 23 -6.56 0.85 -2.82
C ALA A 23 -5.66 -0.34 -3.19
N ALA A 24 -4.36 -0.26 -2.90
CA ALA A 24 -3.40 -1.35 -3.08
C ALA A 24 -3.77 -2.55 -2.20
N MET A 25 -4.11 -2.32 -0.92
CA MET A 25 -4.54 -3.38 -0.01
C MET A 25 -5.84 -4.08 -0.44
N GLY A 26 -6.72 -3.37 -1.14
CA GLY A 26 -7.96 -3.91 -1.70
C GLY A 26 -7.82 -4.52 -3.10
N ALA A 27 -6.63 -4.46 -3.71
CA ALA A 27 -6.42 -4.95 -5.06
C ALA A 27 -6.51 -6.49 -5.10
N ARG A 28 -7.29 -7.01 -6.06
CA ARG A 28 -7.40 -8.46 -6.29
C ARG A 28 -6.39 -8.97 -7.30
N ARG A 29 -5.94 -8.10 -8.21
CA ARG A 29 -4.99 -8.42 -9.28
C ARG A 29 -3.61 -7.87 -8.94
N VAL A 30 -2.57 -8.63 -9.26
CA VAL A 30 -1.18 -8.32 -8.88
C VAL A 30 -0.64 -7.11 -9.66
N ASP A 31 -0.96 -6.99 -10.95
CA ASP A 31 -0.69 -5.80 -11.77
C ASP A 31 -1.15 -4.51 -11.06
N ALA A 32 -2.38 -4.53 -10.55
CA ALA A 32 -3.01 -3.38 -9.91
C ALA A 32 -2.46 -3.11 -8.50
N LEU A 33 -1.90 -4.13 -7.83
CA LEU A 33 -1.16 -3.97 -6.59
C LEU A 33 0.20 -3.33 -6.85
N CYS A 34 1.00 -3.93 -7.75
CA CYS A 34 2.34 -3.47 -8.11
C CYS A 34 2.33 -2.03 -8.62
N LEU A 35 1.40 -1.69 -9.52
CA LEU A 35 1.25 -0.33 -10.04
C LEU A 35 1.00 0.69 -8.93
N ARG A 36 0.11 0.38 -7.97
CA ARG A 36 -0.21 1.31 -6.88
C ARG A 36 0.94 1.49 -5.92
N VAL A 37 1.66 0.42 -5.60
CA VAL A 37 2.85 0.47 -4.73
C VAL A 37 3.96 1.29 -5.40
N LEU A 38 4.23 1.10 -6.69
CA LEU A 38 5.20 1.89 -7.45
C LEU A 38 4.83 3.37 -7.52
N LEU A 39 3.55 3.69 -7.76
CA LEU A 39 3.07 5.07 -7.73
C LEU A 39 3.26 5.69 -6.34
N SER A 40 2.95 4.94 -5.28
CA SER A 40 3.19 5.38 -3.91
C SER A 40 4.68 5.62 -3.62
N HIS A 41 5.58 4.81 -4.17
CA HIS A 41 7.03 5.02 -4.06
C HIS A 41 7.44 6.34 -4.74
N LYS A 42 7.04 6.55 -6.00
CA LYS A 42 7.36 7.76 -6.77
C LYS A 42 6.83 9.06 -6.13
N ILE A 43 5.70 9.01 -5.42
CA ILE A 43 5.18 10.19 -4.70
C ILE A 43 6.05 10.55 -3.49
N LEU A 44 6.66 9.56 -2.83
CA LEU A 44 7.50 9.76 -1.65
C LEU A 44 8.97 9.99 -1.99
N GLU A 45 9.39 9.57 -3.19
CA GLU A 45 10.74 9.74 -3.70
C GLU A 45 11.12 11.23 -3.71
N GLY A 46 12.31 11.55 -3.17
CA GLY A 46 12.78 12.93 -3.03
C GLY A 46 12.16 13.73 -1.88
N THR A 47 11.25 13.15 -1.08
CA THR A 47 10.69 13.84 0.09
C THR A 47 11.56 13.64 1.34
N GLU A 48 12.02 14.73 1.98
CA GLU A 48 12.81 14.59 3.20
C GLU A 48 11.96 14.32 4.45
N LYS A 49 10.76 14.92 4.50
CA LYS A 49 9.85 14.84 5.64
C LYS A 49 9.27 13.44 5.85
N TYR A 50 9.20 12.62 4.80
CA TYR A 50 8.48 11.34 4.81
C TYR A 50 9.38 10.13 4.53
N LYS A 51 10.69 10.25 4.81
CA LYS A 51 11.67 9.15 4.68
C LYS A 51 11.23 7.86 5.41
N VAL A 52 10.53 7.98 6.53
CA VAL A 52 9.98 6.81 7.26
C VAL A 52 8.95 6.07 6.42
N LEU A 53 8.04 6.78 5.74
CA LEU A 53 7.03 6.18 4.87
C LEU A 53 7.68 5.56 3.64
N LEU A 54 8.68 6.23 3.08
CA LEU A 54 9.43 5.71 1.93
C LEU A 54 10.04 4.35 2.25
N LYS A 55 10.64 4.17 3.43
CA LYS A 55 11.20 2.87 3.86
C LYS A 55 10.16 1.74 3.92
N PHE A 56 8.93 2.02 4.37
CA PHE A 56 7.87 1.03 4.36
C PHE A 56 7.50 0.63 2.92
N VAL A 57 7.34 1.62 2.04
CA VAL A 57 6.99 1.39 0.64
C VAL A 57 8.12 0.67 -0.12
N GLU A 58 9.38 1.04 0.10
CA GLU A 58 10.55 0.31 -0.42
C GLU A 58 10.58 -1.14 0.03
N SER A 59 10.20 -1.40 1.30
CA SER A 59 10.09 -2.76 1.81
C SER A 59 8.97 -3.53 1.10
N CYS A 60 7.83 -2.88 0.80
CA CYS A 60 6.77 -3.48 -0.01
C CYS A 60 7.26 -3.82 -1.43
N VAL A 61 7.95 -2.87 -2.08
CA VAL A 61 8.51 -3.06 -3.43
C VAL A 61 9.43 -4.27 -3.44
N LYS A 62 10.45 -4.32 -2.57
CA LYS A 62 11.39 -5.45 -2.48
C LYS A 62 10.69 -6.78 -2.21
N THR A 63 9.69 -6.77 -1.32
CA THR A 63 8.92 -7.97 -0.99
C THR A 63 8.16 -8.50 -2.21
N LEU A 64 7.57 -7.62 -3.02
CA LEU A 64 6.90 -7.99 -4.26
C LEU A 64 7.91 -8.41 -5.34
N GLU A 65 9.04 -7.71 -5.48
CA GLU A 65 10.07 -8.05 -6.47
C GLU A 65 10.62 -9.46 -6.28
N ASN A 66 10.73 -9.92 -5.02
CA ASN A 66 11.21 -11.26 -4.72
C ASN A 66 10.27 -12.37 -5.21
N GLU A 67 8.95 -12.12 -5.27
CA GLU A 67 7.98 -13.13 -5.68
C GLU A 67 7.57 -13.01 -7.15
N VAL A 68 7.46 -11.78 -7.64
CA VAL A 68 6.93 -11.54 -8.98
C VAL A 68 8.01 -11.06 -9.97
N GLY A 69 9.21 -10.77 -9.51
CA GLY A 69 10.29 -10.24 -10.34
C GLY A 69 10.18 -8.72 -10.51
N ASN A 70 10.94 -8.15 -11.46
CA ASN A 70 11.07 -6.71 -11.62
C ASN A 70 9.69 -6.02 -11.77
N LEU A 71 9.36 -5.15 -10.81
CA LEU A 71 8.06 -4.48 -10.76
C LEU A 71 7.82 -3.49 -11.90
N ASP A 72 8.86 -2.97 -12.54
CA ASP A 72 8.71 -2.03 -13.65
C ASP A 72 8.29 -2.77 -14.94
N LEU A 73 8.73 -4.02 -15.08
CA LEU A 73 8.36 -4.92 -16.18
C LEU A 73 7.10 -5.77 -15.86
N ALA A 74 6.70 -5.77 -14.60
CA ALA A 74 5.59 -6.55 -14.09
C ALA A 74 4.24 -6.25 -14.73
N SER A 75 4.03 -5.00 -15.12
CA SER A 75 2.75 -4.59 -15.71
C SER A 75 2.42 -5.30 -17.02
N THR A 76 3.43 -5.75 -17.77
CA THR A 76 3.24 -6.40 -19.09
C THR A 76 3.02 -7.92 -18.96
N GLU A 77 3.65 -8.57 -17.97
CA GLU A 77 3.61 -10.03 -17.80
C GLU A 77 2.56 -10.51 -16.78
N MET A 78 2.10 -9.65 -15.86
CA MET A 78 1.32 -10.08 -14.69
C MET A 78 -0.19 -9.90 -14.81
N ASP A 79 -0.71 -9.69 -16.02
CA ASP A 79 -2.11 -9.33 -16.29
C ASP A 79 -3.14 -10.39 -15.80
N ARG A 80 -2.68 -11.54 -15.28
CA ARG A 80 -3.52 -12.67 -14.83
C ARG A 80 -3.26 -13.15 -13.40
N LEU A 81 -2.27 -12.59 -12.68
CA LEU A 81 -1.97 -13.08 -11.33
C LEU A 81 -2.93 -12.47 -10.30
N ILE A 82 -3.47 -13.32 -9.42
CA ILE A 82 -4.36 -12.93 -8.32
C ILE A 82 -3.49 -12.72 -7.08
N VAL A 83 -3.67 -11.60 -6.38
CA VAL A 83 -2.90 -11.22 -5.18
C VAL A 83 -2.96 -12.31 -4.10
N ASN A 84 -4.09 -13.02 -3.98
CA ASN A 84 -4.27 -14.10 -3.02
C ASN A 84 -3.43 -15.36 -3.30
N ARG A 85 -2.71 -15.43 -4.42
CA ARG A 85 -1.73 -16.49 -4.73
C ARG A 85 -0.30 -16.11 -4.38
N LEU A 86 -0.04 -14.86 -4.00
CA LEU A 86 1.25 -14.41 -3.51
C LEU A 86 1.41 -14.81 -2.05
N SER A 87 2.46 -15.55 -1.73
CA SER A 87 2.80 -15.88 -0.33
C SER A 87 3.13 -14.62 0.48
N CYS A 88 3.61 -13.56 -0.18
CA CYS A 88 3.97 -12.31 0.47
C CYS A 88 2.78 -11.36 0.70
N CYS A 89 1.57 -11.68 0.21
CA CYS A 89 0.40 -10.80 0.28
C CYS A 89 0.14 -10.28 1.70
N THR A 90 0.16 -11.17 2.70
CA THR A 90 -0.04 -10.78 4.11
C THR A 90 1.05 -9.82 4.59
N LYS A 91 2.31 -10.05 4.20
CA LYS A 91 3.43 -9.19 4.58
C LYS A 91 3.31 -7.81 3.93
N VAL A 92 2.95 -7.75 2.66
CA VAL A 92 2.71 -6.50 1.92
C VAL A 92 1.54 -5.74 2.52
N GLN A 93 0.44 -6.41 2.88
CA GLN A 93 -0.68 -5.79 3.58
C GLN A 93 -0.25 -5.20 4.94
N GLN A 94 0.53 -5.94 5.74
CA GLN A 94 1.04 -5.44 7.02
C GLN A 94 1.92 -4.19 6.85
N LEU A 95 2.84 -4.21 5.88
CA LEU A 95 3.71 -3.07 5.60
C LEU A 95 2.92 -1.84 5.13
N CYS A 96 1.89 -2.04 4.28
CA CYS A 96 0.98 -0.98 3.87
C CYS A 96 0.19 -0.42 5.06
N THR A 97 -0.34 -1.27 5.94
CA THR A 97 -1.03 -0.83 7.16
C THR A 97 -0.11 0.00 8.04
N SER A 98 1.11 -0.48 8.33
CA SER A 98 2.08 0.26 9.14
C SER A 98 2.47 1.61 8.51
N ALA A 99 2.55 1.70 7.18
CA ALA A 99 2.79 2.97 6.49
C ALA A 99 1.62 3.96 6.66
N VAL A 100 0.37 3.49 6.57
CA VAL A 100 -0.83 4.32 6.80
C VAL A 100 -0.88 4.80 8.26
N GLU A 101 -0.62 3.92 9.22
CA GLU A 101 -0.60 4.25 10.65
C GLU A 101 0.51 5.25 10.99
N ALA A 102 1.71 5.07 10.43
CA ALA A 102 2.81 6.02 10.57
C ALA A 102 2.44 7.38 9.98
N PHE A 103 1.76 7.42 8.83
CA PHE A 103 1.29 8.66 8.23
C PHE A 103 0.21 9.35 9.08
N ASP A 104 -0.74 8.60 9.64
CA ASP A 104 -1.78 9.15 10.53
C ASP A 104 -1.24 9.67 11.85
N SER A 105 -0.16 9.06 12.35
CA SER A 105 0.50 9.47 13.60
C SER A 105 1.38 10.71 13.44
N MET A 106 1.70 11.11 12.21
CA MET A 106 2.50 12.32 11.97
C MET A 106 1.70 13.59 12.27
N PRO A 107 2.28 14.56 13.00
CA PRO A 107 1.64 15.85 13.24
C PRO A 107 1.65 16.68 11.95
N SER A 108 0.62 16.50 11.12
CA SER A 108 0.28 17.43 10.04
C SER A 108 -1.23 17.61 9.98
N ASP A 109 -1.66 18.85 9.73
CA ASP A 109 -3.04 19.30 9.80
C ASP A 109 -4.02 18.26 9.26
N ARG A 110 -4.80 17.74 10.22
CA ARG A 110 -5.69 16.59 10.15
C ARG A 110 -6.26 16.38 8.76
N CYS A 111 -5.76 15.35 8.09
CA CYS A 111 -6.48 14.68 7.01
C CYS A 111 -7.10 13.37 7.52
N SER A 112 -7.79 13.45 8.66
CA SER A 112 -8.80 12.43 8.97
C SER A 112 -10.06 12.85 8.23
N ASN A 113 -10.41 12.13 7.17
CA ASN A 113 -11.79 11.99 6.74
C ASN A 113 -11.96 10.57 6.19
N TYR A 114 -12.51 9.71 7.06
CA TYR A 114 -13.54 8.71 6.79
C TYR A 114 -13.53 8.01 5.44
N MET A 115 -13.23 6.70 5.46
CA MET A 115 -13.87 5.55 4.78
C MET A 115 -13.05 4.33 5.24
N ASP A 116 -13.53 3.18 5.71
CA ASP A 116 -14.85 2.57 5.88
C ASP A 116 -14.57 1.39 6.85
N LYS A 117 -15.37 1.24 7.90
CA LYS A 117 -15.40 0.01 8.68
C LYS A 117 -16.03 -1.06 7.78
N LYS A 118 -15.23 -1.80 7.03
CA LYS A 118 -15.66 -3.12 6.56
C LYS A 118 -14.96 -4.21 7.33
N ASP A 119 -15.67 -4.58 8.38
CA ASP A 119 -15.73 -5.94 8.88
C ASP A 119 -15.89 -6.94 7.71
N HIS A 120 -15.47 -8.18 7.97
CA HIS A 120 -15.56 -9.38 7.12
C HIS A 120 -14.44 -9.66 6.09
N ARG A 121 -13.40 -10.37 6.56
CA ARG A 121 -13.39 -11.84 6.41
C ARG A 121 -12.69 -12.48 7.60
N ARG A 122 -13.49 -13.04 8.52
CA ARG A 122 -13.06 -14.19 9.31
C ARG A 122 -12.68 -15.28 8.30
N LEU A 123 -11.42 -15.67 8.29
CA LEU A 123 -11.03 -16.97 7.74
C LEU A 123 -11.79 -18.04 8.54
N PRO A 124 -12.51 -18.97 7.91
CA PRO A 124 -12.91 -20.19 8.59
C PRO A 124 -11.62 -20.87 9.06
N LYS A 125 -11.47 -21.07 10.37
CA LYS A 125 -10.48 -22.00 10.88
C LYS A 125 -10.88 -23.37 10.36
N VAL A 126 -10.08 -23.90 9.44
CA VAL A 126 -10.07 -25.33 9.14
C VAL A 126 -9.56 -26.03 10.39
N GLY A 127 -10.31 -27.04 10.85
CA GLY A 127 -9.88 -28.00 11.86
C GLY A 127 -10.58 -27.84 13.19
N ASP A 128 -11.72 -28.51 13.32
CA ASP A 128 -11.85 -29.55 14.35
C ASP A 128 -12.44 -30.77 13.65
N VAL A 129 -11.54 -31.67 13.29
CA VAL A 129 -11.86 -33.09 13.16
C VAL A 129 -12.40 -33.53 14.51
N ASN A 130 -13.65 -33.99 14.55
CA ASN A 130 -13.91 -35.15 15.38
C ASN A 130 -14.76 -36.15 14.61
N LEU A 131 -14.10 -37.27 14.40
CA LEU A 131 -14.61 -38.54 13.98
C LEU A 131 -15.65 -38.99 15.01
N ILE A 132 -16.66 -39.71 14.51
CA ILE A 132 -17.65 -40.55 15.20
C ILE A 132 -17.37 -40.81 16.69
#